data_AF-T1D937-F1
#
_entry.id   AF-T1D937-F1
#
_cell.length_a   1.000
_cell.length_b   1.000
_cell.length_c   1.000
_cell.angle_alpha   90.00
_cell.angle_beta   90.00
_cell.angle_gamma   90.00
#
_symmetry.space_group_name_H-M   'P 1'
#
loop_
_entity.id
_entity.type
_entity.pdbx_description
1 polymer ?
#
loop_
_entity_poly.entity_id
_entity_poly.type
_entity_poly.pdbx_seq_one_letter_code
_entity_poly.pdbx_strand_id
1 'polypeptide(L)'
;MRLKAESKESQAKFVTKIKILFENPEIIIPECNTKGFSCPFEKYKKKIKKAHGTGSLDKFGRSNDEFLRGLSETEKILETEKLPLTGIIKTPLGSLNYVKRGDTDPVVLAGIQNYDNELWRSLAFSKLMKRGNIKIYTNKNFYIASCKGKGPGKDFFKSTLIENGIDFKDSNGVLEMQGEGESIDIIHFSGETIRIYSGSKKNTISLIVKHFISANITRD
;
A
#
# COMPACT_ATOMS: atom_id res chain seq x y z
N MET A 1 18.89 -15.56 1.64
CA MET A 1 18.89 -14.10 1.45
C MET A 1 19.93 -13.75 0.39
N ARG A 2 19.55 -13.14 -0.75
CA ARG A 2 20.54 -12.68 -1.76
C ARG A 2 20.80 -11.20 -1.51
N LEU A 3 22.03 -10.88 -1.10
CA LEU A 3 22.51 -9.52 -0.93
C LEU A 3 22.94 -8.98 -2.30
N LYS A 4 22.47 -7.80 -2.69
CA LYS A 4 22.91 -7.13 -3.92
C LYS A 4 23.53 -5.79 -3.54
N ALA A 5 24.78 -5.55 -3.96
CA ALA A 5 25.36 -4.23 -3.87
C ALA A 5 24.61 -3.31 -4.86
N GLU A 6 23.86 -2.34 -4.34
CA GLU A 6 23.25 -1.30 -5.15
C GLU A 6 24.28 -0.22 -5.55
N SER A 7 24.01 0.51 -6.64
CA SER A 7 24.84 1.65 -7.01
C SER A 7 24.74 2.77 -5.97
N LYS A 8 25.78 3.59 -5.85
CA LYS A 8 25.79 4.78 -4.97
C LYS A 8 24.61 5.72 -5.26
N GLU A 9 24.21 5.83 -6.52
CA GLU A 9 23.07 6.63 -6.93
C GLU A 9 21.73 6.07 -6.42
N SER A 10 21.50 4.76 -6.55
CA SER A 10 20.29 4.09 -6.04
C SER A 10 20.18 4.25 -4.52
N GLN A 11 21.30 4.12 -3.83
CA GLN A 11 21.40 4.32 -2.40
C GLN A 11 21.10 5.76 -1.96
N ALA A 12 21.64 6.76 -2.67
CA ALA A 12 21.33 8.15 -2.41
C ALA A 12 19.84 8.43 -2.60
N LYS A 13 19.22 7.90 -3.67
CA LYS A 13 17.77 8.00 -3.91
C LYS A 13 16.97 7.36 -2.78
N PHE A 14 17.39 6.19 -2.30
CA PHE A 14 16.76 5.51 -1.18
C PHE A 14 16.79 6.36 0.09
N VAL A 15 17.96 6.89 0.48
CA VAL A 15 18.09 7.74 1.67
C VAL A 15 17.25 9.01 1.54
N THR A 16 17.29 9.69 0.39
CA THR A 16 16.46 10.87 0.13
C THR A 16 14.98 10.56 0.29
N LYS A 17 14.50 9.44 -0.25
CA LYS A 17 13.12 8.99 -0.07
C LYS A 17 12.76 8.80 1.42
N ILE A 18 13.63 8.16 2.20
CA ILE A 18 13.39 7.97 3.63
C ILE A 18 13.35 9.31 4.37
N LYS A 19 14.18 10.29 4.00
CA LYS A 19 14.10 11.66 4.57
C LYS A 19 12.73 12.30 4.30
N ILE A 20 12.24 12.23 3.07
CA ILE A 20 10.92 12.77 2.69
C ILE A 20 9.80 12.10 3.50
N LEU A 21 9.89 10.78 3.76
CA LEU A 21 8.93 10.11 4.63
C LEU A 21 8.90 10.73 6.04
N PHE A 22 10.05 11.04 6.62
CA PHE A 22 10.13 11.55 7.99
C PHE A 22 9.94 13.07 8.12
N GLU A 23 9.91 13.81 7.01
CA GLU A 23 9.38 15.19 6.99
C GLU A 23 7.86 15.22 7.26
N ASN A 24 7.14 14.18 6.82
CA ASN A 24 5.73 13.99 7.13
C ASN A 24 5.41 12.50 7.28
N PRO A 25 5.63 11.87 8.43
CA PRO A 25 5.45 10.42 8.57
C PRO A 25 3.98 9.96 8.48
N GLU A 26 3.02 10.88 8.44
CA GLU A 26 1.60 10.54 8.34
C GLU A 26 1.18 10.11 6.91
N ILE A 27 1.94 10.42 5.85
CA ILE A 27 1.58 10.06 4.45
C ILE A 27 1.48 8.55 4.24
N ILE A 28 2.23 7.76 5.00
CA ILE A 28 2.16 6.29 4.91
C ILE A 28 0.84 5.72 5.43
N ILE A 29 0.04 6.51 6.16
CA ILE A 29 -1.23 6.04 6.72
C ILE A 29 -2.36 6.25 5.71
N PRO A 30 -3.04 5.18 5.27
CA PRO A 30 -4.19 5.32 4.38
C PRO A 30 -5.35 6.08 5.05
N GLU A 31 -6.17 6.71 4.24
CA GLU A 31 -7.42 7.31 4.67
C GLU A 31 -8.44 6.26 5.03
N CYS A 32 -9.14 6.44 6.15
CA CYS A 32 -10.15 5.49 6.55
C CYS A 32 -11.52 5.86 5.97
N ASN A 33 -12.07 5.01 5.10
CA ASN A 33 -13.42 5.23 4.53
C ASN A 33 -14.55 5.02 5.56
N THR A 34 -14.21 4.49 6.73
CA THR A 34 -15.16 4.20 7.80
C THR A 34 -14.95 5.26 8.90
N LYS A 35 -15.67 6.39 8.82
CA LYS A 35 -15.65 7.41 9.88
C LYS A 35 -16.08 6.76 11.20
N GLY A 36 -15.20 6.77 12.20
CA GLY A 36 -15.50 6.26 13.54
C GLY A 36 -14.27 5.88 14.37
N PHE A 37 -14.43 5.86 15.69
CA PHE A 37 -13.40 5.59 16.69
C PHE A 37 -12.72 4.20 16.56
N SER A 38 -13.31 3.29 15.79
CA SER A 38 -12.85 1.91 15.62
C SER A 38 -11.76 1.72 14.55
N CYS A 39 -11.42 2.75 13.77
CA CYS A 39 -10.41 2.59 12.72
C CYS A 39 -8.98 2.62 13.30
N PRO A 40 -8.15 1.57 13.15
CA PRO A 40 -6.78 1.56 13.69
C PRO A 40 -5.87 2.61 13.05
N PHE A 41 -6.11 2.98 11.79
CA PHE A 41 -5.32 3.98 11.07
C PHE A 41 -5.40 5.37 11.69
N GLU A 42 -6.57 5.77 12.21
CA GLU A 42 -6.72 7.02 12.97
C GLU A 42 -5.89 7.01 14.26
N LYS A 43 -5.76 5.85 14.91
CA LYS A 43 -4.89 5.69 16.09
C LYS A 43 -3.41 5.78 15.69
N TYR A 44 -3.02 5.24 14.54
CA TYR A 44 -1.66 5.39 14.03
C TYR A 44 -1.32 6.84 13.73
N LYS A 45 -2.17 7.58 12.99
CA LYS A 45 -1.96 9.02 12.73
C LYS A 45 -1.71 9.80 14.02
N LYS A 46 -2.59 9.64 15.02
CA LYS A 46 -2.43 10.30 16.33
C LYS A 46 -1.13 9.93 17.04
N LYS A 47 -0.75 8.64 17.05
CA LYS A 47 0.50 8.18 17.68
C LYS A 47 1.72 8.76 16.98
N ILE A 48 1.75 8.71 15.66
CA ILE A 48 2.84 9.23 14.82
C ILE A 48 2.96 10.73 15.00
N LYS A 49 1.87 11.49 14.85
CA LYS A 49 1.87 12.94 15.06
C LYS A 49 2.43 13.34 16.42
N LYS A 50 2.01 12.65 17.49
CA LYS A 50 2.53 12.89 18.85
C LYS A 50 4.01 12.54 18.98
N ALA A 51 4.49 11.50 18.31
CA ALA A 51 5.88 11.07 18.36
C ALA A 51 6.80 12.00 17.56
N HIS A 52 6.38 12.32 16.34
CA HIS A 52 7.12 13.20 15.47
C HIS A 52 7.23 14.61 16.06
N GLY A 53 6.18 15.12 16.72
CA GLY A 53 6.25 16.38 17.46
C GLY A 53 7.24 16.39 18.64
N THR A 54 7.70 15.22 19.11
CA THR A 54 8.79 15.11 20.11
C THR A 54 10.18 14.93 19.48
N GLY A 55 10.29 14.97 18.16
CA GLY A 55 11.56 14.95 17.41
C GLY A 55 12.09 13.56 17.02
N SER A 56 11.47 12.46 17.47
CA SER A 56 11.90 11.10 17.14
C SER A 56 10.76 10.08 17.30
N LEU A 57 10.78 9.02 16.49
CA LEU A 57 9.89 7.85 16.59
C LEU A 57 10.49 6.70 17.41
N ASP A 58 11.65 6.85 18.03
CA ASP A 58 12.39 5.80 18.76
C ASP A 58 11.56 5.05 19.80
N LYS A 59 10.61 5.72 20.44
CA LYS A 59 9.71 5.10 21.41
C LYS A 59 8.93 3.92 20.81
N PHE A 60 8.77 3.86 19.49
CA PHE A 60 8.12 2.76 18.80
C PHE A 60 9.02 1.54 18.61
N GLY A 61 10.34 1.65 18.79
CA GLY A 61 11.26 0.52 18.66
C GLY A 61 10.94 -0.64 19.63
N ARG A 62 10.27 -0.36 20.75
CA ARG A 62 9.79 -1.37 21.73
C ARG A 62 8.32 -1.75 21.54
N SER A 63 7.68 -1.35 20.44
CA SER A 63 6.28 -1.65 20.21
C SER A 63 6.07 -3.10 19.83
N ASN A 64 4.99 -3.70 20.37
CA ASN A 64 4.46 -4.98 19.89
C ASN A 64 3.78 -4.87 18.52
N ASP A 65 3.50 -3.64 18.06
CA ASP A 65 2.95 -3.36 16.75
C ASP A 65 4.08 -3.24 15.72
N GLU A 66 4.14 -4.17 14.77
CA GLU A 66 5.22 -4.22 13.79
C GLU A 66 5.29 -3.01 12.87
N PHE A 67 4.15 -2.38 12.56
CA PHE A 67 4.16 -1.18 11.73
C PHE A 67 4.85 -0.02 12.47
N LEU A 68 4.49 0.19 13.74
CA LEU A 68 5.13 1.22 14.57
C LEU A 68 6.62 0.90 14.80
N ARG A 69 6.96 -0.36 15.10
CA ARG A 69 8.35 -0.78 15.27
C ARG A 69 9.17 -0.60 13.99
N GLY A 70 8.60 -0.95 12.84
CA GLY A 70 9.19 -0.77 11.52
C GLY A 70 9.43 0.68 11.14
N LEU A 71 8.56 1.60 11.57
CA LEU A 71 8.77 3.04 11.37
C LEU A 71 10.01 3.53 12.13
N SER A 72 10.14 3.18 13.41
CA SER A 72 11.33 3.50 14.20
C SER A 72 12.59 2.85 13.62
N GLU A 73 12.50 1.59 13.19
CA GLU A 73 13.63 0.90 12.55
C GLU A 73 14.05 1.57 11.23
N THR A 74 13.10 2.11 10.47
CA THR A 74 13.36 2.82 9.22
C THR A 74 13.96 4.21 9.47
N GLU A 75 13.57 4.91 10.54
CA GLU A 75 14.14 6.22 10.93
C GLU A 75 15.64 6.09 11.24
N LYS A 76 16.05 5.03 11.95
CA LYS A 76 17.45 4.73 12.29
C LYS A 76 18.37 4.54 11.09
N ILE A 77 17.82 4.31 9.89
CA ILE A 77 18.62 4.29 8.66
C ILE A 77 19.28 5.66 8.43
N LEU A 78 18.60 6.75 8.81
CA LEU A 78 19.09 8.11 8.64
C LEU A 78 20.25 8.46 9.57
N GLU A 79 20.41 7.72 10.67
CA GLU A 79 21.47 7.92 11.67
C GLU A 79 22.77 7.20 11.33
N THR A 80 22.73 6.25 10.38
CA THR A 80 23.89 5.40 10.07
C THR A 80 24.67 5.94 8.87
N GLU A 81 25.96 6.25 9.06
CA GLU A 81 26.84 6.70 7.97
C GLU A 81 27.12 5.63 6.91
N LYS A 82 27.02 4.34 7.29
CA LYS A 82 27.24 3.21 6.39
C LYS A 82 25.96 2.77 5.69
N LEU A 83 26.04 2.82 4.35
CA LEU A 83 25.03 2.37 3.42
C LEU A 83 24.49 0.97 3.78
N PRO A 84 23.17 0.82 3.93
CA PRO A 84 22.60 -0.42 4.42
C PRO A 84 22.67 -1.55 3.38
N LEU A 85 22.94 -2.77 3.86
CA LEU A 85 22.69 -3.98 3.07
C LEU A 85 21.19 -4.08 2.77
N THR A 86 20.85 -4.18 1.49
CA THR A 86 19.47 -4.35 1.04
C THR A 86 19.13 -5.82 0.90
N GLY A 87 18.02 -6.22 1.54
CA GLY A 87 17.32 -7.46 1.26
C GLY A 87 16.36 -7.27 0.09
N ILE A 88 15.97 -8.38 -0.53
CA ILE A 88 15.03 -8.41 -1.67
C ILE A 88 13.90 -9.38 -1.37
N ILE A 89 12.65 -8.93 -1.50
CA ILE A 89 11.44 -9.76 -1.47
C ILE A 89 10.95 -9.90 -2.91
N LYS A 90 10.82 -11.13 -3.40
CA LYS A 90 10.24 -11.42 -4.70
C LYS A 90 8.75 -11.71 -4.57
N THR A 91 7.96 -11.11 -5.44
CA THR A 91 6.51 -11.32 -5.51
C THR A 91 6.09 -11.54 -6.97
N PRO A 92 4.87 -12.06 -7.23
CA PRO A 92 4.33 -12.13 -8.58
C PRO A 92 4.20 -10.76 -9.28
N LEU A 93 4.09 -9.69 -8.50
CA LEU A 93 3.92 -8.31 -9.00
C LEU A 93 5.25 -7.56 -9.15
N GLY A 94 6.38 -8.18 -8.79
CA GLY A 94 7.72 -7.57 -8.88
C GLY A 94 8.60 -7.86 -7.68
N SER A 95 9.79 -7.26 -7.65
CA SER A 95 10.72 -7.36 -6.52
C SER A 95 10.75 -6.06 -5.72
N LEU A 96 10.91 -6.20 -4.41
CA LEU A 96 10.93 -5.12 -3.43
C LEU A 96 12.26 -5.13 -2.71
N ASN A 97 12.93 -3.99 -2.62
CA ASN A 97 14.12 -3.86 -1.79
C ASN A 97 13.72 -3.31 -0.41
N TYR A 98 14.40 -3.79 0.62
CA TYR A 98 14.23 -3.31 1.99
C TYR A 98 15.55 -3.36 2.75
N VAL A 99 15.64 -2.60 3.82
CA VAL A 99 16.74 -2.53 4.75
C VAL A 99 16.24 -2.97 6.10
N LYS A 100 17.01 -3.84 6.77
CA LYS A 100 16.68 -4.35 8.11
C LYS A 100 17.77 -3.96 9.10
N ARG A 101 17.36 -3.40 10.24
CA ARG A 101 18.20 -2.96 11.36
C ARG A 101 17.75 -3.52 12.72
N GLY A 102 16.61 -4.20 12.78
CA GLY A 102 16.02 -4.78 13.97
C GLY A 102 15.19 -6.02 13.63
N ASP A 103 14.16 -6.30 14.44
CA ASP A 103 13.36 -7.53 14.34
C ASP A 103 12.02 -7.37 13.62
N THR A 104 11.81 -6.25 12.92
CA THR A 104 10.58 -6.07 12.13
C THR A 104 10.53 -7.08 10.98
N ASP A 105 9.33 -7.54 10.66
CA ASP A 105 9.08 -8.42 9.53
C ASP A 105 9.53 -7.74 8.22
N PRO A 106 10.28 -8.43 7.34
CA PRO A 106 10.73 -7.89 6.06
C PRO A 106 9.62 -7.30 5.19
N VAL A 107 8.42 -7.90 5.17
CA VAL A 107 7.29 -7.42 4.33
C VAL A 107 6.78 -6.08 4.85
N VAL A 108 6.70 -5.92 6.17
CA VAL A 108 6.32 -4.65 6.81
C VAL A 108 7.36 -3.57 6.49
N LEU A 109 8.65 -3.87 6.66
CA LEU A 109 9.74 -2.94 6.32
C LEU A 109 9.72 -2.54 4.83
N ALA A 110 9.53 -3.51 3.94
CA ALA A 110 9.45 -3.27 2.51
C ALA A 110 8.29 -2.33 2.16
N GLY A 111 7.13 -2.48 2.81
CA GLY A 111 6.01 -1.56 2.61
C GLY A 111 6.28 -0.16 3.14
N ILE A 112 6.95 -0.04 4.30
CA ILE A 112 7.30 1.26 4.89
C ILE A 112 8.31 2.01 4.01
N GLN A 113 9.36 1.32 3.59
CA GLN A 113 10.46 1.92 2.86
C GLN A 113 10.13 2.16 1.37
N ASN A 114 9.01 1.64 0.89
CA ASN A 114 8.47 1.90 -0.46
C ASN A 114 7.07 2.53 -0.38
N TYR A 115 6.86 3.44 0.57
CA TYR A 115 5.60 4.15 0.80
C TYR A 115 5.12 4.97 -0.42
N ASP A 116 6.06 5.37 -1.27
CA ASP A 116 5.87 6.13 -2.50
C ASP A 116 5.39 5.26 -3.66
N ASN A 117 5.57 3.95 -3.55
CA ASN A 117 5.04 3.01 -4.52
C ASN A 117 3.58 2.67 -4.19
N GLU A 118 2.70 2.99 -5.14
CA GLU A 118 1.25 2.81 -5.03
C GLU A 118 0.89 1.39 -4.60
N LEU A 119 1.53 0.38 -5.17
CA LEU A 119 1.25 -1.02 -4.83
C LEU A 119 1.82 -1.36 -3.44
N TRP A 120 3.10 -1.09 -3.24
CA TRP A 120 3.86 -1.65 -2.13
C TRP A 120 3.59 -1.00 -0.77
N ARG A 121 3.14 0.26 -0.74
CA ARG A 121 2.85 0.97 0.51
C ARG A 121 1.84 0.25 1.42
N SER A 122 0.91 -0.51 0.83
CA SER A 122 -0.07 -1.32 1.56
C SER A 122 0.58 -2.41 2.45
N LEU A 123 1.76 -2.90 2.08
CA LEU A 123 2.48 -3.97 2.79
C LEU A 123 2.94 -3.56 4.19
N ALA A 124 3.06 -2.24 4.44
CA ALA A 124 3.36 -1.69 5.76
C ALA A 124 2.37 -2.16 6.82
N PHE A 125 1.15 -2.52 6.40
CA PHE A 125 0.07 -3.00 7.26
C PHE A 125 -0.25 -4.47 7.03
N SER A 126 0.65 -5.25 6.44
CA SER A 126 0.42 -6.68 6.15
C SER A 126 -0.02 -7.48 7.37
N LYS A 127 0.59 -7.29 8.55
CA LYS A 127 0.16 -7.95 9.79
C LYS A 127 -1.27 -7.59 10.20
N LEU A 128 -1.68 -6.34 9.96
CA LEU A 128 -3.02 -5.87 10.26
C LEU A 128 -4.05 -6.44 9.26
N MET A 129 -3.70 -6.49 7.98
CA MET A 129 -4.53 -7.11 6.93
C MET A 129 -4.69 -8.63 7.14
N LYS A 130 -3.67 -9.35 7.63
CA LYS A 130 -3.75 -10.80 7.97
C LYS A 130 -4.79 -11.11 9.04
N ARG A 131 -5.17 -10.13 9.88
CA ARG A 131 -6.24 -10.31 10.89
C ARG A 131 -7.65 -10.31 10.28
N GLY A 132 -7.79 -10.17 8.95
CA GLY A 132 -9.01 -10.45 8.19
C GLY A 132 -10.01 -9.29 8.07
N ASN A 133 -9.98 -8.32 8.99
CA ASN A 133 -11.00 -7.27 9.04
C ASN A 133 -10.66 -6.01 8.24
N ILE A 134 -9.46 -5.96 7.64
CA ILE A 134 -8.91 -4.77 7.02
C ILE A 134 -8.45 -5.06 5.61
N LYS A 135 -8.95 -4.27 4.67
CA LYS A 135 -8.53 -4.27 3.25
C LYS A 135 -7.99 -2.88 2.92
N ILE A 136 -6.88 -2.83 2.19
CA ILE A 136 -6.29 -1.58 1.73
C ILE A 136 -6.41 -1.54 0.22
N TYR A 137 -6.86 -0.41 -0.29
CA TYR A 137 -7.05 -0.10 -1.70
C TYR A 137 -6.11 1.02 -2.07
N THR A 138 -5.42 0.85 -3.18
CA THR A 138 -4.34 1.77 -3.51
C THR A 138 -4.19 1.95 -5.01
N ASN A 139 -4.17 3.19 -5.45
CA ASN A 139 -3.81 3.60 -6.80
C ASN A 139 -3.15 4.99 -6.72
N LYS A 140 -2.92 5.64 -7.86
CA LYS A 140 -2.23 6.93 -7.89
C LYS A 140 -2.95 8.00 -7.08
N ASN A 141 -4.27 8.04 -7.16
CA ASN A 141 -5.09 9.11 -6.56
C ASN A 141 -5.66 8.76 -5.17
N PHE A 142 -5.75 7.46 -4.84
CA PHE A 142 -6.44 6.98 -3.66
C PHE A 142 -5.57 6.03 -2.85
N TYR A 143 -5.58 6.25 -1.53
CA TYR A 143 -4.98 5.33 -0.56
C TYR A 143 -5.95 5.11 0.60
N ILE A 144 -6.77 4.06 0.49
CA ILE A 144 -7.96 3.89 1.32
C ILE A 144 -7.87 2.59 2.13
N ALA A 145 -8.15 2.68 3.42
CA ALA A 145 -8.38 1.54 4.29
C ALA A 145 -9.87 1.31 4.55
N SER A 146 -10.30 0.08 4.35
CA SER A 146 -11.61 -0.45 4.71
C SER A 146 -11.52 -1.31 5.95
N CYS A 147 -12.23 -0.95 7.02
CA CYS A 147 -12.15 -1.64 8.31
C CYS A 147 -13.44 -2.39 8.71
N LYS A 148 -14.53 -2.24 7.95
CA LYS A 148 -15.85 -2.85 8.24
C LYS A 148 -16.58 -3.32 6.98
N GLY A 149 -15.84 -3.82 5.99
CA GLY A 149 -16.46 -4.30 4.75
C GLY A 149 -17.11 -3.21 3.89
N LYS A 150 -16.75 -1.94 4.08
CA LYS A 150 -17.06 -0.86 3.12
C LYS A 150 -16.03 -0.87 2.01
N GLY A 151 -16.41 -0.96 0.74
CA GLY A 151 -15.43 -0.88 -0.35
C GLY A 151 -14.80 0.50 -0.50
N PRO A 152 -13.87 0.66 -1.45
CA PRO A 152 -13.17 1.92 -1.69
C PRO A 152 -14.06 3.01 -2.33
N GLY A 153 -15.31 2.67 -2.67
CA GLY A 153 -16.24 3.55 -3.36
C GLY A 153 -16.02 3.57 -4.88
N LYS A 154 -17.02 4.05 -5.62
CA LYS A 154 -16.99 4.12 -7.09
C LYS A 154 -15.81 4.90 -7.65
N ASP A 155 -15.43 6.01 -7.03
CA ASP A 155 -14.37 6.89 -7.54
C ASP A 155 -13.00 6.21 -7.60
N PHE A 156 -12.73 5.29 -6.68
CA PHE A 156 -11.54 4.45 -6.72
C PHE A 156 -11.50 3.61 -8.01
N PHE A 157 -12.61 2.98 -8.38
CA PHE A 157 -12.71 2.16 -9.59
C PHE A 157 -12.56 3.03 -10.83
N LYS A 158 -13.24 4.18 -10.90
CA LYS A 158 -13.09 5.15 -11.99
C LYS A 158 -11.63 5.57 -12.18
N SER A 159 -10.96 5.96 -11.10
CA SER A 159 -9.53 6.32 -11.15
C SER A 159 -8.67 5.18 -11.66
N THR A 160 -8.91 3.96 -11.16
CA THR A 160 -8.17 2.77 -11.60
C THR A 160 -8.35 2.51 -13.09
N LEU A 161 -9.56 2.68 -13.62
CA LEU A 161 -9.83 2.52 -15.06
C LEU A 161 -9.12 3.58 -15.89
N ILE A 162 -9.21 4.86 -15.49
CA ILE A 162 -8.55 5.99 -16.16
C ILE A 162 -7.03 5.81 -16.18
N GLU A 163 -6.43 5.45 -15.04
CA GLU A 163 -4.98 5.21 -14.92
C GLU A 163 -4.48 4.10 -15.85
N ASN A 164 -5.35 3.16 -16.19
CA ASN A 164 -5.05 2.06 -17.11
C ASN A 164 -5.55 2.32 -18.54
N GLY A 165 -6.04 3.53 -18.83
CA GLY A 165 -6.55 3.96 -20.13
C GLY A 165 -7.73 3.11 -20.61
N ILE A 166 -8.62 2.71 -19.70
CA ILE A 166 -9.83 1.95 -20.02
C ILE A 166 -10.99 2.94 -20.13
N ASP A 167 -11.58 3.01 -21.32
CA ASP A 167 -12.77 3.81 -21.55
C ASP A 167 -14.01 3.13 -20.94
N PHE A 168 -14.81 3.92 -20.23
CA PHE A 168 -16.02 3.45 -19.59
C PHE A 168 -17.13 4.50 -19.58
N LYS A 169 -18.37 4.04 -19.41
CA LYS A 169 -19.55 4.86 -19.10
C LYS A 169 -20.04 4.52 -17.70
N ASP A 170 -20.57 5.51 -16.98
CA ASP A 170 -21.27 5.28 -15.70
C ASP A 170 -22.77 5.35 -15.99
N SER A 171 -23.42 4.19 -16.08
CA SER A 171 -24.84 4.06 -16.42
C SER A 171 -25.57 3.35 -15.30
N ASN A 172 -26.54 4.03 -14.67
CA ASN A 172 -27.40 3.47 -13.62
C ASN A 172 -26.65 2.75 -12.49
N GLY A 173 -25.51 3.28 -12.05
CA GLY A 173 -24.75 2.64 -10.98
C GLY A 173 -23.66 1.67 -11.45
N VAL A 174 -23.64 1.31 -12.74
CA VAL A 174 -22.69 0.35 -13.34
C VAL A 174 -21.59 1.07 -14.09
N LEU A 175 -20.33 0.69 -13.83
CA LEU A 175 -19.20 1.10 -14.65
C LEU A 175 -19.09 0.16 -15.84
N GLU A 176 -19.49 0.64 -17.01
CA GLU A 176 -19.61 -0.15 -18.23
C GLU A 176 -18.43 0.10 -19.16
N MET A 177 -17.61 -0.93 -19.39
CA MET A 177 -16.43 -0.82 -20.25
C MET A 177 -16.86 -0.77 -21.71
N GLN A 178 -16.14 -0.04 -22.56
CA GLN A 178 -16.42 -0.08 -23.99
C GLN A 178 -16.17 -1.49 -24.57
N GLY A 179 -17.16 -2.01 -25.29
CA GLY A 179 -17.04 -3.25 -26.04
C GLY A 179 -18.37 -3.69 -26.64
N GLU A 180 -18.34 -4.79 -27.37
CA GLU A 180 -19.49 -5.39 -28.05
C GLU A 180 -19.64 -6.86 -27.67
N GLY A 181 -20.83 -7.41 -27.87
CA GLY A 181 -21.13 -8.82 -27.64
C GLY A 181 -21.69 -9.11 -26.24
N GLU A 182 -21.45 -10.32 -25.75
CA GLU A 182 -21.87 -10.75 -24.42
C GLU A 182 -21.10 -9.99 -23.33
N SER A 183 -21.70 -9.87 -22.14
CA SER A 183 -21.08 -9.17 -21.02
C SER A 183 -21.04 -10.01 -19.76
N ILE A 184 -20.09 -9.69 -18.90
CA ILE A 184 -19.96 -10.22 -17.54
C ILE A 184 -20.03 -9.04 -16.58
N ASP A 185 -20.90 -9.15 -15.58
CA ASP A 185 -20.98 -8.20 -14.48
C ASP A 185 -20.15 -8.70 -13.30
N ILE A 186 -19.19 -7.89 -12.87
CA ILE A 186 -18.37 -8.13 -11.70
C ILE A 186 -18.88 -7.24 -10.58
N ILE A 187 -19.40 -7.88 -9.55
CA ILE A 187 -19.93 -7.19 -8.38
C ILE A 187 -18.87 -7.24 -7.28
N HIS A 188 -18.28 -6.09 -6.98
CA HIS A 188 -17.41 -5.98 -5.81
C HIS A 188 -18.27 -6.07 -4.54
N PHE A 189 -17.73 -6.61 -3.44
CA PHE A 189 -18.49 -6.82 -2.19
C PHE A 189 -19.10 -5.52 -1.61
N SER A 190 -18.68 -4.35 -2.08
CA SER A 190 -19.27 -3.07 -1.72
C SER A 190 -20.51 -2.67 -2.51
N GLY A 191 -20.98 -3.52 -3.43
CA GLY A 191 -22.11 -3.27 -4.31
C GLY A 191 -21.77 -2.53 -5.62
N GLU A 192 -20.50 -2.16 -5.83
CA GLU A 192 -20.07 -1.53 -7.08
C GLU A 192 -20.03 -2.60 -8.19
N THR A 193 -20.68 -2.31 -9.31
CA THR A 193 -20.79 -3.23 -10.45
C THR A 193 -19.97 -2.73 -11.62
N ILE A 194 -19.14 -3.63 -12.18
CA ILE A 194 -18.29 -3.36 -13.34
C ILE A 194 -18.70 -4.33 -14.44
N ARG A 195 -19.19 -3.80 -15.55
CA ARG A 195 -19.61 -4.58 -16.71
C ARG A 195 -18.49 -4.62 -17.76
N ILE A 196 -18.11 -5.82 -18.15
CA ILE A 196 -17.05 -6.06 -19.13
C ILE A 196 -17.64 -6.86 -20.29
N TYR A 197 -17.52 -6.33 -21.51
CA TYR A 197 -17.93 -7.01 -22.74
C TYR A 197 -16.86 -7.94 -23.28
N SER A 198 -17.27 -9.01 -23.97
CA SER A 198 -16.39 -9.97 -24.64
C SER A 198 -15.45 -9.29 -25.66
N GLY A 199 -15.92 -8.22 -26.31
CA GLY A 199 -15.13 -7.43 -27.25
C GLY A 199 -14.14 -6.44 -26.61
N SER A 200 -13.99 -6.42 -25.27
CA SER A 200 -13.07 -5.51 -24.61
C SER A 200 -11.61 -5.87 -24.89
N LYS A 201 -10.81 -4.90 -25.34
CA LYS A 201 -9.42 -5.10 -25.75
C LYS A 201 -8.44 -5.25 -24.57
N LYS A 202 -8.87 -4.98 -23.34
CA LYS A 202 -8.02 -4.96 -22.14
C LYS A 202 -8.51 -5.96 -21.11
N ASN A 203 -7.56 -6.62 -20.42
CA ASN A 203 -7.87 -7.51 -19.31
C ASN A 203 -8.18 -6.68 -18.04
N THR A 204 -9.34 -6.03 -18.04
CA THR A 204 -9.81 -5.11 -16.99
C THR A 204 -9.81 -5.75 -15.61
N ILE A 205 -10.15 -7.04 -15.51
CA ILE A 205 -10.16 -7.78 -14.23
C ILE A 205 -8.76 -7.82 -13.63
N SER A 206 -7.77 -8.29 -14.39
CA SER A 206 -6.39 -8.37 -13.92
C SER A 206 -5.84 -7.00 -13.51
N LEU A 207 -6.28 -5.94 -14.20
CA LEU A 207 -5.88 -4.56 -13.95
C LEU A 207 -6.52 -3.97 -12.70
N ILE A 208 -7.71 -4.40 -12.30
CA ILE A 208 -8.33 -3.95 -11.06
C ILE A 208 -7.74 -4.74 -9.87
N VAL A 209 -7.61 -6.06 -10.01
CA VAL A 209 -7.18 -6.95 -8.91
C VAL A 209 -5.76 -6.65 -8.43
N LYS A 210 -4.86 -6.16 -9.31
CA LYS A 210 -3.51 -5.74 -8.91
C LYS A 210 -3.50 -4.62 -7.85
N HIS A 211 -4.57 -3.84 -7.74
CA HIS A 211 -4.71 -2.78 -6.73
C HIS A 211 -5.30 -3.29 -5.40
N PHE A 212 -5.57 -4.60 -5.28
CA PHE A 212 -6.06 -5.29 -4.10
C PHE A 212 -4.98 -6.20 -3.52
N ILE A 213 -3.90 -5.61 -2.99
CA ILE A 213 -2.79 -6.40 -2.48
C ILE A 213 -3.20 -7.15 -1.21
N SER A 214 -3.06 -8.47 -1.29
CA SER A 214 -3.24 -9.36 -0.15
C SER A 214 -2.02 -9.29 0.77
N ALA A 215 -2.22 -9.59 2.05
CA ALA A 215 -1.15 -9.63 3.01
C ALA A 215 -0.18 -10.81 2.82
N ASN A 216 -0.52 -11.78 1.98
CA ASN A 216 0.37 -12.86 1.57
C ASN A 216 0.86 -12.59 0.14
N ILE A 217 2.12 -12.19 0.03
CA ILE A 217 2.77 -11.81 -1.24
C ILE A 217 3.91 -12.72 -1.67
N THR A 218 4.31 -13.63 -0.77
CA THR A 218 5.29 -14.67 -1.06
C THR A 218 4.57 -15.86 -1.65
N ARG A 219 5.07 -16.41 -2.75
CA ARG A 219 4.71 -17.77 -3.14
C ARG A 219 5.38 -18.69 -2.14
N ASP A 220 4.59 -19.49 -1.42
CA ASP A 220 5.09 -20.66 -0.70
C ASP A 220 5.74 -21.64 -1.71
#